data_AF-A0A7K9CG95-F1
#
_entry.id   AF-A0A7K9CG95-F1
#
_cell.length_a   1.000
_cell.length_b   1.000
_cell.length_c   1.000
_cell.angle_alpha   90.00
_cell.angle_beta   90.00
_cell.angle_gamma   90.00
#
_symmetry.space_group_name_H-M   'P 1'
#
loop_
_entity.id
_entity.type
_entity.pdbx_description
1 polymer ?
#
loop_
_entity_poly.entity_id
_entity_poly.type
_entity_poly.pdbx_seq_one_letter_code
_entity_poly.pdbx_strand_id
1 'polypeptide(L)'
;LDVIKQQLQEFIPHVKNISDYSIRKIAGRDLARFKEFKKQGIAVRFGRFTQKENDQIQKNVEEFLSLTGIDSAEKLLFSYKYPEERKTIQRLKTKHQFCEKISAGIPRPWRLIYYRARKIYDPNIRKGKYSNEEEKKLLRYQARHGNDWKTISAMMSRSTLSLGRKYSIIKSAVNNGHWSKKEIQKLTHAVEEVIKKRIEEEEAEEEENVLPSSETSSRDLLIEREKLYYNLPWTEIETKVGTRNWRQCKQKWHTILRARMNKGKEVIRGNEALQMKINLIKRLHEMQVEDINDVKWIEVCNAIGDFPSSYLQDKFYKLKISCVPLWRRKTFSEIINYLYEKKLPEFEEQL
;
A
#
# COMPACT_ATOMS: atom_id res chain seq x y z
N LEU A 1 21.68 -18.09 -6.19
CA LEU A 1 20.57 -17.09 -6.13
C LEU A 1 20.41 -16.58 -4.71
N ASP A 2 20.70 -17.42 -3.73
CA ASP A 2 20.51 -17.14 -2.30
C ASP A 2 21.39 -16.00 -1.80
N VAL A 3 22.63 -15.88 -2.30
CA VAL A 3 23.49 -14.71 -2.06
C VAL A 3 22.82 -13.40 -2.54
N ILE A 4 22.16 -13.43 -3.70
CA ILE A 4 21.44 -12.25 -4.23
C ILE A 4 20.20 -11.96 -3.37
N LYS A 5 19.49 -12.99 -2.92
CA LYS A 5 18.35 -12.86 -1.99
C LYS A 5 18.79 -12.21 -0.69
N GLN A 6 19.89 -12.67 -0.09
CA GLN A 6 20.49 -12.11 1.12
C GLN A 6 20.88 -10.64 0.93
N GLN A 7 21.57 -10.31 -0.18
CA GLN A 7 21.95 -8.92 -0.47
C GLN A 7 20.74 -8.00 -0.67
N LEU A 8 19.67 -8.49 -1.29
CA LEU A 8 18.44 -7.70 -1.48
C LEU A 8 17.58 -7.62 -0.22
N GLN A 9 17.67 -8.60 0.69
CA GLN A 9 16.92 -8.62 1.94
C GLN A 9 17.29 -7.44 2.85
N GLU A 10 18.51 -6.91 2.72
CA GLU A 10 18.93 -5.68 3.39
C GLU A 10 18.12 -4.44 2.96
N PHE A 11 17.62 -4.42 1.71
CA PHE A 11 16.96 -3.24 1.13
C PHE A 11 15.46 -3.40 0.92
N ILE A 12 14.99 -4.62 0.72
CA ILE A 12 13.62 -4.91 0.34
C ILE A 12 13.01 -5.85 1.40
N PRO A 13 11.89 -5.47 2.02
CA PRO A 13 11.16 -6.34 2.94
C PRO A 13 10.64 -7.61 2.23
N HIS A 14 10.66 -8.75 2.92
CA HIS A 14 10.08 -10.03 2.47
C HIS A 14 10.56 -10.53 1.09
N VAL A 15 11.84 -10.33 0.76
CA VAL A 15 12.44 -10.82 -0.51
C VAL A 15 12.28 -12.31 -0.73
N LYS A 16 12.23 -13.10 0.35
CA LYS A 16 12.04 -14.56 0.31
C LYS A 16 10.75 -14.96 -0.41
N ASN A 17 9.70 -14.13 -0.34
CA ASN A 17 8.38 -14.42 -0.92
C ASN A 17 8.27 -13.99 -2.40
N ILE A 18 9.35 -13.42 -2.96
CA ILE A 18 9.38 -12.95 -4.35
C ILE A 18 9.89 -14.07 -5.26
N SER A 19 9.23 -14.27 -6.41
CA SER A 19 9.68 -15.26 -7.39
C SER A 19 11.10 -15.02 -7.87
N ASP A 20 11.88 -16.09 -8.06
CA ASP A 20 13.27 -16.03 -8.50
C ASP A 20 13.47 -15.21 -9.78
N TYR A 21 12.54 -15.31 -10.72
CA TYR A 21 12.54 -14.48 -11.94
C TYR A 21 12.48 -12.98 -11.61
N SER A 22 11.62 -12.59 -10.66
CA SER A 22 11.48 -11.20 -10.25
C SER A 22 12.72 -10.71 -9.50
N ILE A 23 13.31 -11.56 -8.65
CA ILE A 23 14.55 -11.26 -7.92
C ILE A 23 15.70 -11.01 -8.89
N ARG A 24 15.91 -11.87 -9.90
CA ARG A 24 16.95 -11.64 -10.93
C ARG A 24 16.79 -10.28 -11.63
N LYS A 25 15.56 -9.88 -11.94
CA LYS A 25 15.26 -8.59 -12.60
C LYS A 25 15.41 -7.38 -11.69
N ILE A 26 15.20 -7.53 -10.39
CA ILE A 26 15.46 -6.46 -9.40
C ILE A 26 16.97 -6.36 -9.19
N ALA A 27 17.63 -7.47 -8.92
CA ALA A 27 19.08 -7.53 -8.70
C ALA A 27 19.87 -6.91 -9.86
N GLY A 28 19.53 -7.27 -11.10
CA GLY A 28 20.25 -6.79 -12.28
C GLY A 28 20.10 -5.30 -12.58
N ARG A 29 19.21 -4.55 -11.89
CA ARG A 29 18.92 -3.14 -12.20
C ARG A 29 18.98 -2.21 -10.99
N ASP A 30 18.54 -2.70 -9.84
CA ASP A 30 18.41 -1.89 -8.63
C ASP A 30 19.55 -2.13 -7.62
N LEU A 31 20.17 -3.31 -7.61
CA LEU A 31 21.13 -3.68 -6.54
C LEU A 31 22.33 -2.72 -6.47
N ALA A 32 22.91 -2.36 -7.62
CA ALA A 32 24.03 -1.41 -7.67
C ALA A 32 23.61 -0.02 -7.16
N ARG A 33 22.43 0.46 -7.57
CA ARG A 33 21.85 1.73 -7.11
C ARG A 33 21.57 1.73 -5.61
N PHE A 34 21.05 0.63 -5.08
CA PHE A 34 20.75 0.51 -3.64
C PHE A 34 22.02 0.52 -2.79
N LYS A 35 23.09 -0.16 -3.24
CA LYS A 35 24.39 -0.07 -2.58
C LYS A 35 24.94 1.36 -2.59
N GLU A 36 24.75 2.09 -3.68
CA GLU A 36 25.16 3.49 -3.78
C GLU A 36 24.35 4.41 -2.85
N PHE A 37 23.02 4.26 -2.82
CA PHE A 37 22.18 4.99 -1.87
C PHE A 37 22.59 4.70 -0.42
N LYS A 38 22.90 3.45 -0.09
CA LYS A 38 23.41 3.08 1.25
C LYS A 38 24.68 3.82 1.61
N LYS A 39 25.65 3.93 0.69
CA LYS A 39 26.90 4.70 0.90
C LYS A 39 26.63 6.17 1.15
N GLN A 40 25.60 6.72 0.51
CA GLN A 40 25.16 8.11 0.69
C GLN A 40 24.25 8.30 1.91
N GLY A 41 23.99 7.26 2.71
CA GLY A 41 23.08 7.31 3.85
C GLY A 41 21.59 7.37 3.48
N ILE A 42 21.23 7.13 2.22
CA ILE A 42 19.86 7.17 1.72
C ILE A 42 19.24 5.77 1.80
N ALA A 43 18.18 5.63 2.59
CA ALA A 43 17.42 4.39 2.68
C ALA A 43 16.50 4.19 1.47
N VAL A 44 16.29 2.93 1.07
CA VAL A 44 15.33 2.55 0.03
C VAL A 44 13.91 2.69 0.56
N ARG A 45 13.03 3.37 -0.19
CA ARG A 45 11.69 3.77 0.26
C ARG A 45 10.57 2.99 -0.42
N PHE A 46 9.51 2.71 0.34
CA PHE A 46 8.28 2.07 -0.14
C PHE A 46 7.06 2.96 0.16
N GLY A 47 5.88 2.59 -0.33
CA GLY A 47 4.66 3.39 -0.10
C GLY A 47 4.40 4.51 -1.11
N ARG A 48 3.93 5.67 -0.62
CA ARG A 48 3.49 6.80 -1.47
C ARG A 48 4.68 7.55 -2.05
N PHE A 49 4.60 7.93 -3.32
CA PHE A 49 5.61 8.75 -3.98
C PHE A 49 5.47 10.22 -3.56
N THR A 50 6.59 10.85 -3.23
CA THR A 50 6.66 12.29 -2.93
C THR A 50 6.52 13.11 -4.21
N GLN A 51 6.32 14.43 -4.07
CA GLN A 51 6.30 15.31 -5.23
C GLN A 51 7.67 15.36 -5.90
N LYS A 52 8.75 15.49 -5.12
CA LYS A 52 10.14 15.45 -5.62
C LYS A 52 10.42 14.19 -6.44
N GLU A 53 9.96 13.02 -5.98
CA GLU A 53 10.10 11.77 -6.73
C GLU A 53 9.29 11.78 -8.04
N ASN A 54 8.09 12.38 -8.04
CA ASN A 54 7.30 12.49 -9.27
C ASN A 54 7.95 13.42 -10.29
N ASP A 55 8.50 14.56 -9.83
CA ASP A 55 9.19 15.52 -10.66
C ASP A 55 10.46 14.88 -11.27
N GLN A 56 11.20 14.10 -10.48
CA GLN A 56 12.35 13.35 -10.98
C GLN A 56 11.95 12.27 -12.01
N ILE A 57 10.82 11.59 -11.82
CA ILE A 57 10.30 10.64 -12.82
C ILE A 57 10.01 11.35 -14.14
N GLN A 58 9.37 12.53 -14.09
CA GLN A 58 9.05 13.31 -15.28
C GLN A 58 10.31 13.74 -16.01
N LYS A 59 11.28 14.30 -15.28
CA LYS A 59 12.60 14.67 -15.82
C LYS A 59 13.29 13.48 -16.49
N ASN A 60 13.37 12.33 -15.83
CA ASN A 60 14.02 11.14 -16.39
C ASN A 60 13.31 10.63 -17.66
N VAL A 61 11.98 10.79 -17.75
CA VAL A 61 11.22 10.44 -18.95
C VAL A 61 11.51 11.41 -20.09
N GLU A 62 11.52 12.71 -19.82
CA GLU A 62 11.81 13.77 -20.81
C GLU A 62 13.22 13.66 -21.38
N GLU A 63 14.22 13.39 -20.54
CA GLU A 63 15.60 13.11 -20.98
C GLU A 63 15.67 11.88 -21.88
N PHE A 64 14.92 10.82 -21.55
CA PHE A 64 14.88 9.61 -22.37
C PHE A 64 14.20 9.84 -23.72
N LEU A 65 13.11 10.61 -23.76
CA LEU A 65 12.44 10.98 -25.01
C LEU A 65 13.38 11.79 -25.90
N SER A 66 14.07 12.78 -25.33
CA SER A 66 15.05 13.62 -26.04
C SER A 66 16.21 12.79 -26.62
N LEU A 67 16.69 11.79 -25.87
CA LEU A 67 17.76 10.90 -26.32
C LEU A 67 17.34 9.96 -27.47
N THR A 68 16.08 9.52 -27.47
CA THR A 68 15.61 8.45 -28.38
C THR A 68 14.77 8.94 -29.54
N GLY A 69 14.31 10.20 -29.51
CA GLY A 69 13.42 10.77 -30.52
C GLY A 69 12.02 10.16 -30.52
N ILE A 70 11.58 9.51 -29.44
CA ILE A 70 10.22 8.99 -29.33
C ILE A 70 9.26 10.17 -29.12
N ASP A 71 8.21 10.25 -29.95
CA ASP A 71 7.33 11.43 -30.01
C ASP A 71 6.62 11.75 -28.68
N SER A 72 6.26 10.75 -27.87
CA SER A 72 5.51 10.99 -26.64
C SER A 72 5.76 9.99 -25.52
N ALA A 73 5.60 10.47 -24.28
CA ALA A 73 5.62 9.62 -23.08
C ALA A 73 4.52 8.54 -23.13
N GLU A 74 3.40 8.79 -23.81
CA GLU A 74 2.35 7.79 -24.00
C GLU A 74 2.84 6.62 -24.86
N LYS A 75 3.47 6.89 -26.02
CA LYS A 75 4.07 5.85 -26.86
C LYS A 75 5.14 5.07 -26.10
N LEU A 76 5.98 5.78 -25.36
CA LEU A 76 7.01 5.18 -24.53
C LEU A 76 6.41 4.23 -23.48
N LEU A 77 5.40 4.63 -22.71
CA LEU A 77 4.90 3.87 -21.55
C LEU A 77 3.75 2.89 -21.89
N PHE A 78 3.02 3.15 -22.97
CA PHE A 78 1.86 2.39 -23.43
C PHE A 78 2.04 1.87 -24.85
N SER A 79 3.24 1.39 -25.19
CA SER A 79 3.60 0.89 -26.52
C SER A 79 2.68 -0.21 -27.08
N TYR A 80 1.87 -0.87 -26.25
CA TYR A 80 0.85 -1.82 -26.72
C TYR A 80 -0.31 -1.16 -27.50
N LYS A 81 -0.52 0.15 -27.34
CA LYS A 81 -1.51 0.92 -28.11
C LYS A 81 -1.04 1.23 -29.54
N TYR A 82 0.25 1.07 -29.81
CA TYR A 82 0.90 1.42 -31.09
C TYR A 82 1.63 0.18 -31.63
N PRO A 83 0.90 -0.81 -32.18
CA PRO A 83 1.48 -2.10 -32.56
C PRO A 83 2.61 -1.96 -33.60
N GLU A 84 2.49 -1.03 -34.55
CA GLU A 84 3.48 -0.76 -35.59
C GLU A 84 4.83 -0.31 -35.00
N GLU A 85 4.79 0.65 -34.07
CA GLU A 85 6.01 1.22 -33.46
C GLU A 85 6.53 0.40 -32.27
N ARG A 86 5.76 -0.57 -31.78
CA ARG A 86 6.04 -1.32 -30.55
C ARG A 86 7.42 -1.99 -30.56
N LYS A 87 7.80 -2.61 -31.67
CA LYS A 87 9.09 -3.31 -31.81
C LYS A 87 10.26 -2.32 -31.74
N THR A 88 10.13 -1.19 -32.45
CA THR A 88 11.13 -0.11 -32.46
C THR A 88 11.31 0.50 -31.07
N ILE A 89 10.21 0.84 -30.39
CA ILE A 89 10.23 1.37 -29.02
C ILE A 89 10.88 0.37 -28.05
N GLN A 90 10.58 -0.93 -28.18
CA GLN A 90 11.18 -1.95 -27.33
C GLN A 90 12.69 -2.10 -27.57
N ARG A 91 13.13 -2.00 -28.83
CA ARG A 91 14.55 -1.99 -29.19
C ARG A 91 15.28 -0.79 -28.56
N LEU A 92 14.70 0.41 -28.66
CA LEU A 92 15.25 1.62 -28.07
C LEU A 92 15.33 1.52 -26.54
N LYS A 93 14.29 1.00 -25.88
CA LYS A 93 14.30 0.76 -24.43
C LYS A 93 15.42 -0.16 -23.98
N THR A 94 15.69 -1.23 -24.75
CA THR A 94 16.79 -2.15 -24.45
C THR A 94 18.14 -1.50 -24.71
N LYS A 95 18.32 -0.86 -25.88
CA LYS A 95 19.57 -0.20 -26.28
C LYS A 95 20.02 0.87 -25.30
N HIS A 96 19.10 1.70 -24.82
CA HIS A 96 19.40 2.83 -23.93
C HIS A 96 19.07 2.53 -22.46
N GLN A 97 18.92 1.26 -22.08
CA GLN A 97 18.68 0.82 -20.70
C GLN A 97 17.59 1.63 -19.98
N PHE A 98 16.41 1.77 -20.63
CA PHE A 98 15.33 2.64 -20.16
C PHE A 98 14.97 2.45 -18.68
N CYS A 99 15.00 1.21 -18.18
CA CYS A 99 14.65 0.91 -16.79
C CYS A 99 15.64 1.51 -15.79
N GLU A 100 16.92 1.64 -16.15
CA GLU A 100 17.95 2.27 -15.33
C GLU A 100 17.82 3.80 -15.42
N LYS A 101 17.63 4.33 -16.64
CA LYS A 101 17.43 5.77 -16.87
C LYS A 101 16.22 6.32 -16.14
N ILE A 102 15.05 5.68 -16.25
CA ILE A 102 13.83 6.16 -15.57
C ILE A 102 13.94 6.15 -14.04
N SER A 103 14.81 5.31 -13.49
CA SER A 103 14.95 5.11 -12.05
C SER A 103 16.15 5.82 -11.43
N ALA A 104 16.96 6.51 -12.25
CA ALA A 104 18.08 7.31 -11.79
C ALA A 104 17.64 8.35 -10.75
N GLY A 105 18.42 8.46 -9.67
CA GLY A 105 18.18 9.43 -8.58
C GLY A 105 16.96 9.16 -7.68
N ILE A 106 16.25 8.04 -7.87
CA ILE A 106 15.06 7.72 -7.06
C ILE A 106 15.36 6.50 -6.17
N PRO A 107 15.24 6.59 -4.84
CA PRO A 107 15.57 5.50 -3.92
C PRO A 107 14.45 4.46 -3.81
N ARG A 108 13.99 3.93 -4.96
CA ARG A 108 12.93 2.91 -5.04
C ARG A 108 13.24 1.85 -6.10
N PRO A 109 12.65 0.64 -5.98
CA PRO A 109 12.74 -0.37 -7.03
C PRO A 109 12.19 0.14 -8.38
N TRP A 110 12.91 -0.13 -9.47
CA TRP A 110 12.57 0.38 -10.81
C TRP A 110 11.15 0.00 -11.25
N ARG A 111 10.63 -1.16 -10.82
CA ARG A 111 9.27 -1.62 -11.15
C ARG A 111 8.20 -0.70 -10.56
N LEU A 112 8.40 -0.24 -9.32
CA LEU A 112 7.47 0.70 -8.67
C LEU A 112 7.52 2.06 -9.36
N ILE A 113 8.71 2.51 -9.73
CA ILE A 113 8.94 3.75 -10.48
C ILE A 113 8.27 3.67 -11.85
N TYR A 114 8.47 2.59 -12.60
CA TYR A 114 7.83 2.37 -13.90
C TYR A 114 6.30 2.36 -13.78
N TYR A 115 5.76 1.70 -12.77
CA TYR A 115 4.32 1.69 -12.51
C TYR A 115 3.79 3.07 -12.12
N ARG A 116 4.57 3.86 -11.37
CA ARG A 116 4.24 5.25 -11.05
C ARG A 116 4.26 6.14 -12.29
N ALA A 117 5.28 6.02 -13.14
CA ALA A 117 5.38 6.75 -14.41
C ALA A 117 4.16 6.48 -15.29
N ARG A 118 3.75 5.21 -15.44
CA ARG A 118 2.51 4.86 -16.13
C ARG A 118 1.30 5.58 -15.55
N LYS A 119 1.21 5.78 -14.22
CA LYS A 119 0.11 6.54 -13.61
C LYS A 119 0.21 8.06 -13.80
N ILE A 120 1.41 8.61 -13.99
CA ILE A 120 1.57 10.04 -14.24
C ILE A 120 1.08 10.37 -15.66
N TYR A 121 1.41 9.51 -16.61
CA TYR A 121 1.14 9.71 -18.04
C TYR A 121 -0.06 8.93 -18.58
N ASP A 122 -0.90 8.31 -17.74
CA ASP A 122 -2.13 7.66 -18.23
C ASP A 122 -3.22 8.73 -18.48
N PRO A 123 -3.63 8.96 -19.74
CA PRO A 123 -4.66 9.97 -20.05
C PRO A 123 -6.00 9.62 -19.40
N ASN A 124 -6.25 8.34 -19.10
CA ASN A 124 -7.54 7.84 -18.64
C ASN A 124 -7.69 7.78 -17.11
N ILE A 125 -6.76 8.38 -16.34
CA ILE A 125 -6.85 8.36 -14.87
C ILE A 125 -7.90 9.34 -14.31
N ARG A 126 -8.11 10.49 -14.97
CA ARG A 126 -8.93 11.57 -14.41
C ARG A 126 -10.43 11.48 -14.77
N LYS A 127 -10.95 10.28 -15.08
CA LYS A 127 -12.38 10.08 -15.45
C LYS A 127 -13.37 10.06 -14.29
N GLY A 128 -12.91 10.20 -13.05
CA GLY A 128 -13.80 10.30 -11.89
C GLY A 128 -14.55 9.00 -11.54
N LYS A 129 -15.68 9.14 -10.85
CA LYS A 129 -16.51 8.01 -10.37
C LYS A 129 -17.09 7.21 -11.55
N TYR A 130 -17.37 5.93 -11.32
CA TYR A 130 -18.08 5.11 -12.30
C TYR A 130 -19.59 5.38 -12.20
N SER A 131 -20.25 5.54 -13.34
CA SER A 131 -21.71 5.51 -13.40
C SER A 131 -22.24 4.07 -13.35
N ASN A 132 -23.52 3.90 -13.02
CA ASN A 132 -24.17 2.58 -13.00
C ASN A 132 -24.14 1.92 -14.40
N GLU A 133 -24.22 2.72 -15.47
CA GLU A 133 -24.12 2.25 -16.85
C GLU A 133 -22.71 1.77 -17.17
N GLU A 134 -21.69 2.48 -16.71
CA GLU A 134 -20.29 2.06 -16.87
C GLU A 134 -20.01 0.76 -16.09
N GLU A 135 -20.59 0.58 -14.92
CA GLU A 135 -20.48 -0.67 -14.15
C GLU A 135 -21.12 -1.84 -14.89
N LYS A 136 -22.33 -1.65 -15.44
CA LYS A 136 -22.99 -2.66 -16.28
C LYS A 136 -22.18 -2.98 -17.53
N LYS A 137 -21.60 -1.97 -18.19
CA LYS A 137 -20.71 -2.16 -19.35
C LYS A 137 -19.45 -2.94 -18.96
N LEU A 138 -18.84 -2.62 -17.82
CA LEU A 138 -17.65 -3.32 -17.30
C LEU A 138 -17.93 -4.81 -17.08
N LEU A 139 -19.05 -5.14 -16.45
CA LEU A 139 -19.45 -6.54 -16.24
C LEU A 139 -19.67 -7.28 -17.58
N ARG A 140 -20.34 -6.64 -18.55
CA ARG A 140 -20.55 -7.22 -19.90
C ARG A 140 -19.24 -7.45 -20.64
N TYR A 141 -18.34 -6.48 -20.66
CA TYR A 141 -17.05 -6.63 -21.34
C TYR A 141 -16.14 -7.65 -20.66
N GLN A 142 -16.16 -7.73 -19.33
CA GLN A 142 -15.42 -8.76 -18.60
C GLN A 142 -15.99 -10.16 -18.88
N ALA A 143 -17.30 -10.32 -18.97
CA ALA A 143 -17.91 -11.59 -19.34
C ALA A 143 -17.49 -12.05 -20.76
N ARG A 144 -17.27 -11.11 -21.69
CA ARG A 144 -16.87 -11.42 -23.07
C ARG A 144 -15.37 -11.64 -23.27
N HIS A 145 -14.53 -10.83 -22.62
CA HIS A 145 -13.08 -10.78 -22.85
C HIS A 145 -12.26 -11.34 -21.67
N GLY A 146 -12.91 -11.81 -20.61
CA GLY A 146 -12.27 -12.19 -19.37
C GLY A 146 -11.53 -11.01 -18.73
N ASN A 147 -10.40 -11.30 -18.07
CA ASN A 147 -9.59 -10.30 -17.38
C ASN A 147 -8.60 -9.56 -18.30
N ASP A 148 -8.88 -9.47 -19.61
CA ASP A 148 -8.08 -8.67 -20.54
C ASP A 148 -8.38 -7.17 -20.40
N TRP A 149 -7.88 -6.59 -19.31
CA TRP A 149 -8.08 -5.19 -18.99
C TRP A 149 -7.55 -4.24 -20.05
N LYS A 150 -6.62 -4.65 -20.92
CA LYS A 150 -6.09 -3.79 -21.99
C LYS A 150 -7.15 -3.56 -23.06
N THR A 151 -7.79 -4.64 -23.49
CA THR A 151 -8.89 -4.58 -24.47
C THR A 151 -10.09 -3.83 -23.89
N ILE A 152 -10.49 -4.15 -22.66
CA ILE A 152 -11.59 -3.45 -21.99
C ILE A 152 -11.27 -1.97 -21.76
N SER A 153 -10.01 -1.63 -21.46
CA SER A 153 -9.54 -0.24 -21.30
C SER A 153 -9.67 0.58 -22.58
N ALA A 154 -9.37 -0.01 -23.74
CA ALA A 154 -9.60 0.63 -25.03
C ALA A 154 -11.10 0.89 -25.27
N MET A 155 -11.96 -0.09 -24.98
CA MET A 155 -13.42 0.02 -25.18
C MET A 155 -14.09 1.02 -24.23
N MET A 156 -13.70 1.04 -22.96
CA MET A 156 -14.29 1.92 -21.94
C MET A 156 -13.58 3.27 -21.82
N SER A 157 -12.45 3.43 -22.51
CA SER A 157 -11.57 4.59 -22.38
C SER A 157 -11.25 4.92 -20.91
N ARG A 158 -11.02 3.90 -20.07
CA ARG A 158 -10.68 4.03 -18.65
C ARG A 158 -9.38 3.28 -18.37
N SER A 159 -8.59 3.72 -17.39
CA SER A 159 -7.31 3.05 -17.08
C SER A 159 -7.51 1.58 -16.73
N THR A 160 -6.60 0.71 -17.21
CA THR A 160 -6.61 -0.73 -16.94
C THR A 160 -6.66 -1.03 -15.44
N LEU A 161 -5.94 -0.23 -14.66
CA LEU A 161 -5.87 -0.33 -13.20
C LEU A 161 -7.19 0.04 -12.53
N SER A 162 -7.87 1.07 -13.02
CA SER A 162 -9.18 1.46 -12.50
C SER A 162 -10.22 0.37 -12.78
N LEU A 163 -10.20 -0.22 -13.97
CA LEU A 163 -11.13 -1.27 -14.38
C LEU A 163 -10.99 -2.53 -13.53
N GLY A 164 -9.77 -3.07 -13.40
CA GLY A 164 -9.55 -4.26 -12.57
C GLY A 164 -9.90 -4.03 -11.09
N ARG A 165 -9.62 -2.83 -10.56
CA ARG A 165 -10.01 -2.45 -9.20
C ARG A 165 -11.51 -2.28 -9.03
N LYS A 166 -12.21 -1.73 -10.03
CA LYS A 166 -13.66 -1.55 -9.96
C LYS A 166 -14.36 -2.90 -10.09
N TYR A 167 -13.94 -3.73 -11.03
CA TYR A 167 -14.45 -5.08 -11.21
C TYR A 167 -14.30 -5.91 -9.93
N SER A 168 -13.14 -5.87 -9.26
CA SER A 168 -12.97 -6.62 -8.00
C SER A 168 -13.91 -6.21 -6.86
N ILE A 169 -14.59 -5.07 -6.97
CA ILE A 169 -15.62 -4.62 -6.03
C ILE A 169 -17.02 -5.07 -6.46
N ILE A 170 -17.30 -5.07 -7.77
CA ILE A 170 -18.65 -5.30 -8.33
C ILE A 170 -18.86 -6.72 -8.88
N LYS A 171 -17.82 -7.56 -8.91
CA LYS A 171 -17.85 -8.92 -9.48
C LYS A 171 -18.85 -9.86 -8.78
N SER A 172 -19.19 -9.58 -7.53
CA SER A 172 -20.06 -10.42 -6.71
C SER A 172 -21.35 -9.67 -6.40
N ALA A 173 -22.47 -10.38 -6.23
CA ALA A 173 -23.70 -9.80 -5.70
C ALA A 173 -23.48 -9.54 -4.20
N VAL A 174 -23.12 -8.30 -3.87
CA VAL A 174 -22.71 -7.92 -2.51
C VAL A 174 -23.89 -7.38 -1.72
N ASN A 175 -24.10 -7.90 -0.52
CA ASN A 175 -25.02 -7.28 0.43
C ASN A 175 -24.48 -5.92 0.88
N ASN A 176 -25.28 -4.86 0.75
CA ASN A 176 -24.92 -3.52 1.21
C ASN A 176 -25.61 -3.14 2.54
N GLY A 177 -26.53 -3.97 3.04
CA GLY A 177 -27.25 -3.75 4.30
C GLY A 177 -26.43 -4.04 5.56
N HIS A 178 -27.07 -3.99 6.73
CA HIS A 178 -26.45 -4.28 8.02
C HIS A 178 -25.86 -5.68 8.09
N TRP A 179 -24.76 -5.85 8.84
CA TRP A 179 -24.14 -7.16 9.06
C TRP A 179 -25.00 -7.99 10.01
N SER A 180 -25.48 -9.15 9.54
CA SER A 180 -26.18 -10.09 10.43
C SER A 180 -25.20 -10.78 11.38
N LYS A 181 -25.70 -11.31 12.50
CA LYS A 181 -24.89 -12.09 13.46
C LYS A 181 -24.21 -13.28 12.78
N LYS A 182 -24.91 -13.96 11.86
CA LYS A 182 -24.39 -15.08 11.05
C LYS A 182 -23.23 -14.64 10.15
N GLU A 183 -23.35 -13.48 9.49
CA GLU A 183 -22.27 -12.94 8.66
C GLU A 183 -21.03 -12.58 9.50
N ILE A 184 -21.23 -12.00 10.69
CA ILE A 184 -20.14 -11.66 11.61
C ILE A 184 -19.42 -12.92 12.10
N GLN A 185 -20.16 -13.98 12.44
CA GLN A 185 -19.58 -15.27 12.83
C GLN A 185 -18.77 -15.89 11.69
N LYS A 186 -19.32 -15.92 10.47
CA LYS A 186 -18.59 -16.42 9.29
C LYS A 186 -17.31 -15.64 9.02
N LEU A 187 -17.35 -14.30 9.11
CA LEU A 187 -16.16 -13.47 8.95
C LEU A 187 -15.12 -13.78 10.03
N THR A 188 -15.56 -13.87 11.29
CA THR A 188 -14.67 -14.14 12.42
C THR A 188 -13.98 -15.48 12.25
N HIS A 189 -14.74 -16.54 11.94
CA HIS A 189 -14.22 -17.87 11.72
C HIS A 189 -13.25 -17.93 10.52
N ALA A 190 -13.62 -17.33 9.39
CA ALA A 190 -12.76 -17.29 8.21
C ALA A 190 -11.42 -16.58 8.46
N VAL A 191 -11.41 -15.53 9.29
CA VAL A 191 -10.17 -14.84 9.67
C VAL A 191 -9.35 -15.67 10.67
N GLU A 192 -10.01 -16.30 11.65
CA GLU A 192 -9.34 -17.18 12.62
C GLU A 192 -8.65 -18.36 11.95
N GLU A 193 -9.29 -19.02 10.99
CA GLU A 193 -8.68 -20.11 10.20
C GLU A 193 -7.42 -19.65 9.46
N VAL A 194 -7.47 -18.48 8.82
CA VAL A 194 -6.35 -17.91 8.07
C VAL A 194 -5.18 -17.56 9.00
N ILE A 195 -5.48 -17.03 10.19
CA ILE A 195 -4.45 -16.70 11.18
C ILE A 195 -3.82 -17.98 11.73
N LYS A 196 -4.63 -19.00 12.08
CA LYS A 196 -4.12 -20.29 12.57
C LYS A 196 -3.22 -20.96 11.56
N LYS A 197 -3.68 -21.09 10.32
CA LYS A 197 -2.87 -21.67 9.23
C LYS A 197 -1.53 -20.95 9.06
N ARG A 198 -1.53 -19.62 9.14
CA ARG A 198 -0.30 -18.83 9.03
C ARG A 198 0.66 -19.05 10.21
N ILE A 199 0.13 -19.21 11.42
CA ILE A 199 0.94 -19.52 12.60
C ILE A 199 1.55 -20.93 12.45
N GLU A 200 0.75 -21.91 12.03
CA GLU A 200 1.22 -23.28 11.77
C GLU A 200 2.30 -23.34 10.69
N GLU A 201 2.16 -22.56 9.61
CA GLU A 201 3.19 -22.43 8.56
C GLU A 201 4.48 -21.77 9.09
N GLU A 202 4.37 -20.71 9.89
CA GLU A 202 5.52 -20.04 10.51
C GLU A 202 6.24 -20.94 11.53
N GLU A 203 5.50 -21.69 12.35
CA GLU A 203 6.07 -22.67 13.30
C GLU A 203 6.79 -23.83 12.58
N ALA A 204 6.23 -24.33 11.48
CA ALA A 204 6.86 -25.36 10.66
C ALA A 204 8.17 -24.85 10.01
N GLU A 205 8.20 -23.61 9.53
CA GLU A 205 9.41 -22.98 9.00
C GLU A 205 10.48 -22.74 10.08
N GLU A 206 10.07 -22.42 11.31
CA GLU A 206 10.99 -22.24 12.45
C GLU A 206 11.57 -23.57 12.94
N GLU A 207 10.76 -24.64 13.00
CA GLU A 207 11.21 -25.99 13.38
C GLU A 207 12.17 -26.60 12.34
N GLU A 208 12.06 -26.25 11.06
CA GLU A 208 13.00 -26.67 10.01
C GLU A 208 14.36 -25.93 10.08
N ASN A 209 14.44 -24.79 10.77
CA ASN A 209 15.64 -23.93 10.83
C ASN A 209 16.43 -24.00 12.16
N VAL A 210 16.00 -24.75 13.17
CA VAL A 210 16.63 -24.80 14.50
C VAL A 210 17.16 -26.20 14.84
N LEU A 211 18.47 -26.31 15.11
CA LEU A 211 19.09 -27.49 15.75
C LEU A 211 18.68 -27.58 17.23
N PRO A 212 18.53 -28.80 17.80
CA PRO A 212 17.82 -28.99 19.07
C PRO A 212 18.71 -28.62 20.26
N SER A 213 18.40 -27.53 20.95
CA SER A 213 18.71 -27.38 22.38
C SER A 213 17.99 -26.17 22.98
N SER A 214 16.85 -26.42 23.62
CA SER A 214 16.66 -26.26 25.07
C SER A 214 15.15 -26.21 25.33
N GLU A 215 14.69 -27.13 26.17
CA GLU A 215 13.37 -27.06 26.78
C GLU A 215 13.22 -25.73 27.54
N THR A 216 12.08 -25.06 27.40
CA THR A 216 11.24 -24.66 28.54
C THR A 216 9.99 -23.89 28.09
N SER A 217 8.88 -24.30 28.72
CA SER A 217 7.85 -23.41 29.28
C SER A 217 6.89 -22.70 28.30
N SER A 218 5.68 -23.27 28.24
CA SER A 218 4.40 -22.54 28.16
C SER A 218 4.21 -21.65 26.93
N ARG A 219 3.93 -22.28 25.77
CA ARG A 219 3.46 -21.64 24.53
C ARG A 219 2.00 -21.13 24.65
N ASP A 220 1.72 -20.26 25.61
CA ASP A 220 0.61 -19.32 25.44
C ASP A 220 1.12 -18.25 24.46
N LEU A 221 0.90 -18.54 23.17
CA LEU A 221 1.28 -17.67 22.06
C LEU A 221 0.63 -16.29 22.26
N LEU A 222 1.41 -15.34 22.76
CA LEU A 222 1.15 -13.92 22.54
C LEU A 222 1.22 -13.70 21.03
N ILE A 223 0.11 -13.96 20.33
CA ILE A 223 -0.01 -13.65 18.90
C ILE A 223 0.37 -12.19 18.76
N GLU A 224 1.49 -11.93 18.09
CA GLU A 224 1.91 -10.57 17.77
C GLU A 224 0.71 -9.87 17.14
N ARG A 225 0.24 -8.81 17.80
CA ARG A 225 -1.05 -8.15 17.51
C ARG A 225 -1.18 -7.75 16.04
N GLU A 226 -0.06 -7.52 15.38
CA GLU A 226 0.06 -7.22 13.95
C GLU A 226 -0.42 -8.35 13.05
N LYS A 227 -0.19 -9.61 13.44
CA LYS A 227 -0.67 -10.80 12.71
C LYS A 227 -2.19 -10.82 12.59
N LEU A 228 -2.91 -10.15 13.51
CA LEU A 228 -4.38 -10.07 13.50
C LEU A 228 -4.95 -9.17 12.40
N TYR A 229 -4.15 -8.28 11.78
CA TYR A 229 -4.67 -7.35 10.77
C TYR A 229 -3.75 -7.11 9.57
N TYR A 230 -2.46 -7.42 9.68
CA TYR A 230 -1.48 -7.20 8.63
C TYR A 230 -1.40 -8.38 7.67
N ASN A 231 -1.37 -8.09 6.36
CA ASN A 231 -1.22 -9.06 5.27
C ASN A 231 -2.25 -10.20 5.19
N LEU A 232 -3.46 -10.02 5.74
CA LEU A 232 -4.51 -11.02 5.59
C LEU A 232 -4.99 -11.16 4.12
N PRO A 233 -5.14 -12.39 3.58
CA PRO A 233 -5.65 -12.67 2.23
C PRO A 233 -7.17 -12.39 2.14
N TRP A 234 -7.55 -11.12 2.08
CA TRP A 234 -8.95 -10.70 2.07
C TRP A 234 -9.79 -11.26 0.92
N THR A 235 -9.17 -11.65 -0.19
CA THR A 235 -9.85 -12.31 -1.31
C THR A 235 -10.27 -13.74 -0.98
N GLU A 236 -9.47 -14.47 -0.20
CA GLU A 236 -9.84 -15.81 0.30
C GLU A 236 -10.94 -15.69 1.37
N ILE A 237 -10.79 -14.72 2.27
CA ILE A 237 -11.80 -14.43 3.30
C ILE A 237 -13.13 -14.03 2.65
N GLU A 238 -13.11 -13.20 1.59
CA GLU A 238 -14.29 -12.87 0.78
C GLU A 238 -14.97 -14.13 0.24
N THR A 239 -14.22 -15.07 -0.32
CA THR A 239 -14.80 -16.31 -0.86
C THR A 239 -15.43 -17.18 0.21
N LYS A 240 -14.84 -17.27 1.41
CA LYS A 240 -15.39 -18.01 2.56
C LYS A 240 -16.66 -17.35 3.13
N VAL A 241 -16.70 -16.01 3.18
CA VAL A 241 -17.86 -15.26 3.69
C VAL A 241 -19.03 -15.31 2.70
N GLY A 242 -18.75 -15.20 1.39
CA GLY A 242 -19.70 -15.37 0.30
C GLY A 242 -20.73 -14.25 0.11
N THR A 243 -21.11 -13.51 1.16
CA THR A 243 -22.16 -12.48 1.12
C THR A 243 -21.64 -11.04 1.00
N ARG A 244 -20.34 -10.84 1.22
CA ARG A 244 -19.70 -9.51 1.32
C ARG A 244 -18.42 -9.47 0.50
N ASN A 245 -18.06 -8.28 0.03
CA ASN A 245 -16.79 -8.13 -0.69
C ASN A 245 -15.60 -8.02 0.27
N TRP A 246 -14.40 -8.26 -0.26
CA TRP A 246 -13.15 -8.23 0.53
C TRP A 246 -12.93 -6.90 1.28
N ARG A 247 -13.39 -5.77 0.74
CA ARG A 247 -13.28 -4.44 1.39
C ARG A 247 -14.19 -4.32 2.59
N GLN A 248 -15.44 -4.78 2.46
CA GLN A 248 -16.40 -4.83 3.55
C GLN A 248 -15.93 -5.78 4.64
N CYS A 249 -15.44 -6.98 4.27
CA CYS A 249 -14.85 -7.93 5.22
C CYS A 249 -13.68 -7.28 5.98
N LYS A 250 -12.75 -6.63 5.26
CA LYS A 250 -11.63 -5.91 5.88
C LYS A 250 -12.12 -4.82 6.84
N GLN A 251 -13.01 -3.95 6.39
CA GLN A 251 -13.52 -2.85 7.21
C GLN A 251 -14.24 -3.37 8.46
N LYS A 252 -15.11 -4.37 8.31
CA LYS A 252 -15.84 -4.96 9.43
C LYS A 252 -14.91 -5.64 10.42
N TRP A 253 -13.91 -6.38 9.94
CA TRP A 253 -12.90 -7.00 10.80
C TRP A 253 -12.14 -5.95 11.63
N HIS A 254 -11.72 -4.83 11.02
CA HIS A 254 -11.06 -3.76 11.77
C HIS A 254 -11.96 -3.16 12.87
N THR A 255 -13.27 -3.07 12.63
CA THR A 255 -14.24 -2.66 13.66
C THR A 255 -14.35 -3.69 14.77
N ILE A 256 -14.46 -4.98 14.44
CA ILE A 256 -14.51 -6.08 15.42
C ILE A 256 -13.24 -6.10 16.26
N LEU A 257 -12.09 -6.02 15.62
CA LEU A 257 -10.78 -6.03 16.25
C LEU A 257 -10.62 -4.86 17.22
N ARG A 258 -11.05 -3.66 16.81
CA ARG A 258 -11.07 -2.48 17.70
C ARG A 258 -11.93 -2.71 18.93
N ALA A 259 -13.15 -3.24 18.76
CA ALA A 259 -14.04 -3.51 19.87
C ALA A 259 -13.43 -4.53 20.85
N ARG A 260 -12.78 -5.58 20.33
CA ARG A 260 -12.08 -6.59 21.14
C ARG A 260 -10.87 -6.01 21.89
N MET A 261 -10.06 -5.19 21.23
CA MET A 261 -8.87 -4.57 21.83
C MET A 261 -9.21 -3.52 22.90
N ASN A 262 -10.31 -2.78 22.73
CA ASN A 262 -10.73 -1.74 23.68
C ASN A 262 -11.64 -2.25 24.81
N LYS A 263 -11.54 -3.52 25.22
CA LYS A 263 -12.42 -4.14 26.25
C LYS A 263 -13.93 -3.93 25.97
N GLY A 264 -14.34 -3.86 24.70
CA GLY A 264 -15.72 -3.62 24.29
C GLY A 264 -16.12 -2.15 24.07
N LYS A 265 -15.25 -1.16 24.36
CA LYS A 265 -15.54 0.26 24.08
C LYS A 265 -15.33 0.57 22.59
N GLU A 266 -16.43 0.70 21.84
CA GLU A 266 -16.38 1.05 20.40
C GLU A 266 -15.91 2.49 20.13
N VAL A 267 -16.14 3.42 21.06
CA VAL A 267 -15.91 4.85 20.85
C VAL A 267 -15.24 5.48 22.07
N ILE A 268 -14.02 5.98 21.87
CA ILE A 268 -13.37 6.90 22.80
C ILE A 268 -14.09 8.26 22.66
N ARG A 269 -14.66 8.78 23.75
CA ARG A 269 -15.45 10.02 23.78
C ARG A 269 -14.93 10.96 24.87
N GLY A 270 -15.26 12.25 24.74
CA GLY A 270 -14.91 13.27 25.74
C GLY A 270 -13.39 13.43 25.91
N ASN A 271 -12.97 13.59 27.16
CA ASN A 271 -11.59 13.89 27.54
C ASN A 271 -10.60 12.80 27.11
N GLU A 272 -10.99 11.52 27.11
CA GLU A 272 -10.15 10.42 26.60
C GLU A 272 -9.82 10.61 25.10
N ALA A 273 -10.77 11.12 24.31
CA ALA A 273 -10.57 11.34 22.88
C ALA A 273 -9.69 12.56 22.60
N LEU A 274 -9.77 13.57 23.48
CA LEU A 274 -8.94 14.77 23.42
C LEU A 274 -7.50 14.44 23.82
N GLN A 275 -7.31 13.70 24.91
CA GLN A 275 -6.00 13.18 25.35
C GLN A 275 -5.32 12.34 24.26
N MET A 276 -6.07 11.46 23.57
CA MET A 276 -5.54 10.69 22.46
C MET A 276 -5.05 11.60 21.31
N LYS A 277 -5.76 12.69 21.00
CA LYS A 277 -5.31 13.66 19.97
C LYS A 277 -4.03 14.38 20.41
N ILE A 278 -3.96 14.83 21.66
CA ILE A 278 -2.78 15.48 22.25
C ILE A 278 -1.57 14.55 22.16
N ASN A 279 -1.70 13.32 22.66
CA ASN A 279 -0.63 12.33 22.64
C ASN A 279 -0.20 11.99 21.20
N LEU A 280 -1.15 11.91 20.27
CA LEU A 280 -0.86 11.67 18.85
C LEU A 280 -0.05 12.82 18.24
N ILE A 281 -0.39 14.07 18.52
CA ILE A 281 0.36 15.23 18.00
C ILE A 281 1.76 15.28 18.61
N LYS A 282 1.89 15.14 19.93
CA LYS A 282 3.19 15.13 20.63
C LYS A 282 4.11 14.05 20.07
N ARG A 283 3.60 12.81 19.96
CA ARG A 283 4.40 11.69 19.48
C ARG A 283 4.81 11.84 18.02
N LEU A 284 3.92 12.33 17.15
CA LEU A 284 4.27 12.58 15.75
C LEU A 284 5.30 13.70 15.59
N HIS A 285 5.27 14.72 16.46
CA HIS A 285 6.24 15.81 16.48
C HIS A 285 7.62 15.34 16.98
N GLU A 286 7.67 14.56 18.07
CA GLU A 286 8.91 13.98 18.62
C GLU A 286 9.68 13.13 17.60
N MET A 287 8.98 12.44 16.70
CA MET A 287 9.62 11.59 15.69
C MET A 287 10.36 12.39 14.61
N GLN A 288 10.10 13.71 14.48
CA GLN A 288 10.75 14.61 13.50
C GLN A 288 10.82 14.05 12.07
N VAL A 289 9.79 13.29 11.68
CA VAL A 289 9.75 12.63 10.39
C VAL A 289 9.31 13.61 9.30
N GLU A 290 10.03 13.62 8.16
CA GLU A 290 9.70 14.47 7.00
C GLU A 290 8.52 13.97 6.15
N ASP A 291 8.22 12.65 6.18
CA ASP A 291 7.19 12.01 5.36
C ASP A 291 6.36 11.00 6.16
N ILE A 292 5.05 11.00 5.94
CA ILE A 292 4.10 10.04 6.53
C ILE A 292 4.50 8.56 6.35
N ASN A 293 5.24 8.22 5.29
CA ASN A 293 5.71 6.86 5.04
C ASN A 293 6.81 6.41 6.01
N ASP A 294 7.56 7.34 6.59
CA ASP A 294 8.65 7.02 7.53
C ASP A 294 8.14 6.99 8.98
N VAL A 295 6.87 7.34 9.21
CA VAL A 295 6.22 7.22 10.51
C VAL A 295 6.05 5.75 10.86
N LYS A 296 6.75 5.31 11.89
CA LYS A 296 6.58 3.99 12.51
C LYS A 296 5.30 3.96 13.35
N TRP A 297 4.17 3.79 12.68
CA TRP A 297 2.84 3.79 13.32
C TRP A 297 2.69 2.78 14.45
N ILE A 298 3.45 1.70 14.46
CA ILE A 298 3.44 0.69 15.53
C ILE A 298 3.92 1.30 16.85
N GLU A 299 5.07 1.99 16.84
CA GLU A 299 5.61 2.67 18.02
C GLU A 299 4.64 3.75 18.53
N VAL A 300 3.97 4.44 17.60
CA VAL A 300 2.93 5.44 17.93
C VAL A 300 1.70 4.77 18.57
N CYS A 301 1.28 3.59 18.10
CA CYS A 301 0.17 2.85 18.70
C CYS A 301 0.52 2.41 20.13
N ASN A 302 1.66 1.75 20.30
CA ASN A 302 2.08 1.22 21.59
C ASN A 302 2.18 2.30 22.68
N ALA A 303 2.52 3.55 22.31
CA ALA A 303 2.61 4.68 23.23
C ALA A 303 1.26 5.32 23.60
N ILE A 304 0.27 5.30 22.70
CA ILE A 304 -1.02 6.01 22.89
C ILE A 304 -2.10 5.09 23.47
N GLY A 305 -2.01 3.79 23.21
CA GLY A 305 -2.95 2.78 23.66
C GLY A 305 -3.16 1.69 22.60
N ASP A 306 -3.73 0.56 23.01
CA ASP A 306 -3.87 -0.68 22.24
C ASP A 306 -4.83 -0.58 21.03
N PHE A 307 -4.57 0.33 20.09
CA PHE A 307 -5.36 0.53 18.87
C PHE A 307 -4.65 -0.02 17.62
N PRO A 308 -5.39 -0.52 16.62
CA PRO A 308 -4.82 -0.83 15.32
C PRO A 308 -4.23 0.41 14.64
N SER A 309 -3.07 0.30 13.98
CA SER A 309 -2.39 1.42 13.29
C SER A 309 -3.25 2.16 12.28
N SER A 310 -4.10 1.44 11.55
CA SER A 310 -5.07 2.04 10.62
C SER A 310 -6.06 3.00 11.29
N TYR A 311 -6.39 2.80 12.56
CA TYR A 311 -7.29 3.69 13.31
C TYR A 311 -6.62 5.02 13.63
N LEU A 312 -5.39 4.99 14.16
CA LEU A 312 -4.64 6.22 14.43
C LEU A 312 -4.35 7.00 13.15
N GLN A 313 -4.07 6.31 12.04
CA GLN A 313 -3.94 6.94 10.72
C GLN A 313 -5.22 7.67 10.27
N ASP A 314 -6.40 7.06 10.48
CA ASP A 314 -7.69 7.70 10.18
C ASP A 314 -7.96 8.91 11.08
N LYS A 315 -7.63 8.81 12.37
CA LYS A 315 -7.75 9.92 13.32
C LYS A 315 -6.81 11.07 12.97
N PHE A 316 -5.56 10.78 12.64
CA PHE A 316 -4.61 11.77 12.15
C PHE A 316 -5.11 12.43 10.85
N TYR A 317 -5.62 11.63 9.91
CA TYR A 317 -6.16 12.16 8.66
C TYR A 317 -7.33 13.11 8.87
N LYS A 318 -8.27 12.76 9.77
CA LYS A 318 -9.38 13.63 10.16
C LYS A 318 -8.90 14.92 10.82
N LEU A 319 -7.97 14.80 11.78
CA LEU A 319 -7.36 15.93 12.48
C LEU A 319 -6.69 16.89 11.48
N LYS A 320 -5.90 16.37 10.54
CA LYS A 320 -5.26 17.14 9.49
C LYS A 320 -6.28 17.93 8.66
N ILE A 321 -7.37 17.29 8.23
CA ILE A 321 -8.36 17.93 7.36
C ILE A 321 -9.18 18.98 8.11
N SER A 322 -9.56 18.70 9.35
CA SER A 322 -10.42 19.60 10.12
C SER A 322 -9.67 20.79 10.68
N CYS A 323 -8.40 20.61 11.07
CA CYS A 323 -7.70 21.62 11.87
C CYS A 323 -6.63 22.39 11.09
N VAL A 324 -6.09 21.83 10.01
CA VAL A 324 -4.96 22.43 9.29
C VAL A 324 -5.45 23.17 8.04
N PRO A 325 -5.36 24.51 8.01
CA PRO A 325 -5.76 25.29 6.85
C PRO A 325 -4.82 25.02 5.68
N LEU A 326 -5.39 24.95 4.47
CA LEU A 326 -4.64 24.73 3.22
C LEU A 326 -3.68 23.53 3.27
N TRP A 327 -4.01 22.48 4.03
CA TRP A 327 -3.15 21.30 4.25
C TRP A 327 -2.63 20.65 2.96
N ARG A 328 -3.30 20.84 1.82
CA ARG A 328 -2.87 20.32 0.51
C ARG A 328 -1.59 20.96 -0.03
N ARG A 329 -1.26 22.17 0.42
CA ARG A 329 -0.05 22.90 0.03
C ARG A 329 1.09 22.76 1.04
N LYS A 330 0.84 22.08 2.15
CA LYS A 330 1.80 21.93 3.24
C LYS A 330 2.54 20.60 3.17
N THR A 331 3.80 20.60 3.57
CA THR A 331 4.56 19.36 3.78
C THR A 331 4.06 18.62 5.01
N PHE A 332 4.45 17.35 5.17
CA PHE A 332 4.06 16.59 6.36
C PHE A 332 4.62 17.23 7.64
N SER A 333 5.88 17.65 7.64
CA SER A 333 6.49 18.38 8.77
C SER A 333 5.75 19.69 9.09
N GLU A 334 5.42 20.51 8.08
CA GLU A 334 4.64 21.75 8.29
C GLU A 334 3.25 21.49 8.88
N ILE A 335 2.61 20.38 8.51
CA ILE A 335 1.32 19.96 9.07
C ILE A 335 1.48 19.60 10.55
N ILE A 336 2.51 18.83 10.91
CA ILE A 336 2.76 18.42 12.29
C ILE A 336 3.13 19.63 13.15
N ASN A 337 4.02 20.51 12.69
CA ASN A 337 4.41 21.72 13.40
C ASN A 337 3.21 22.64 13.64
N TYR A 338 2.35 22.83 12.62
CA TYR A 338 1.11 23.60 12.80
C TYR A 338 0.19 22.97 13.86
N LEU A 339 0.03 21.65 13.84
CA LEU A 339 -0.79 20.95 14.84
C LEU A 339 -0.20 21.09 16.24
N TYR A 340 1.13 21.03 16.36
CA TYR A 340 1.84 21.16 17.63
C TYR A 340 1.81 22.59 18.18
N GLU A 341 2.05 23.60 17.36
CA GLU A 341 2.13 25.00 17.81
C GLU A 341 0.76 25.66 18.01
N LYS A 342 -0.23 25.32 17.17
CA LYS A 342 -1.53 26.03 17.15
C LYS A 342 -2.67 25.23 17.75
N LYS A 343 -2.70 23.91 17.55
CA LYS A 343 -3.85 23.08 17.96
C LYS A 343 -3.62 22.29 19.23
N LEU A 344 -2.37 21.96 19.55
CA LEU A 344 -2.03 21.32 20.82
C LEU A 344 -2.44 22.18 22.01
N PRO A 345 -2.12 23.49 22.07
CA PRO A 345 -2.48 24.32 23.23
C PRO A 345 -4.00 24.44 23.39
N GLU A 346 -4.73 24.64 22.28
CA GLU A 346 -6.20 24.66 22.30
C GLU A 346 -6.81 23.36 22.84
N PHE A 347 -6.20 22.21 22.55
CA PHE A 347 -6.67 20.92 23.07
C PHE A 347 -6.27 20.70 24.52
N GLU A 348 -5.13 21.21 24.96
CA GLU A 348 -4.70 21.15 26.36
C GLU A 348 -5.54 22.07 27.25
N GLU A 349 -5.98 23.23 26.76
CA GLU A 349 -6.91 24.12 27.48
C GLU A 349 -8.34 23.57 27.57
N GLN A 350 -8.76 22.73 26.62
CA GLN A 350 -10.10 22.13 26.58
C GLN A 350 -10.23 20.85 27.43
N LEU A 351 -9.10 20.29 27.88
CA LEU A 351 -9.03 19.06 28.66
C LEU A 351 -9.22 19.36 30.14
#